data_AF-A0A6M3M5D9-F1
#
_entry.id   AF-A0A6M3M5D9-F1
#
_cell.length_a   1.000
_cell.length_b   1.000
_cell.length_c   1.000
_cell.angle_alpha   90.00
_cell.angle_beta   90.00
_cell.angle_gamma   90.00
#
_symmetry.space_group_name_H-M   'P 1'
#
loop_
_entity.id
_entity.type
_entity.pdbx_description
1 polymer ?
#
loop_
_entity_poly.entity_id
_entity_poly.type
_entity_poly.pdbx_seq_one_letter_code
_entity_poly.pdbx_strand_id
1 'polypeptide(L)'
;MRRFTIHGIPRSGTSLASKLVSERVPDAFVVNEVDLLRDLPELLGTTACRLHMGLEVKNRWAEDGTLASDTVRGGPVPPSMGRPRGTYSVDPVVGIKANNILPIERALNWGWRVLCLVRDPVFAIASWNEAGATPWRRVTDDDLDPWWQGHRPAWKTEGRLTRQAELWEMLAGEILEAQDKHGGPSRAPRADQQVLLWRYEDLIADPNGFLRAFSAWWGLGQPEPVAGLENRNRVERFASDLEDIGRVVRLFCPSARRLGYGGEQ
;
A
#
# COMPACT_ATOMS: atom_id res chain seq x y z
N MET A 1 -0.81 -12.67 18.81
CA MET A 1 -0.91 -11.35 18.15
C MET A 1 -0.63 -11.45 16.66
N ARG A 2 -1.71 -11.37 15.87
CA ARG A 2 -1.66 -11.46 14.40
C ARG A 2 -1.36 -10.08 13.80
N ARG A 3 -0.23 -9.95 13.11
CA ARG A 3 0.30 -8.66 12.63
C ARG A 3 0.60 -8.66 11.15
N PHE A 4 0.37 -7.51 10.51
CA PHE A 4 0.73 -7.33 9.12
C PHE A 4 1.13 -5.91 8.75
N THR A 5 1.68 -5.75 7.55
CA THR A 5 1.87 -4.43 6.93
C THR A 5 1.24 -4.42 5.54
N ILE A 6 0.71 -3.28 5.15
CA ILE A 6 0.33 -2.99 3.77
C ILE A 6 1.50 -2.29 3.12
N HIS A 7 2.15 -3.04 2.24
CA HIS A 7 3.21 -2.55 1.37
C HIS A 7 2.64 -2.32 -0.03
N GLY A 8 3.22 -1.41 -0.79
CA GLY A 8 2.85 -1.29 -2.18
C GLY A 8 3.58 -0.17 -2.88
N ILE A 9 3.59 -0.26 -4.20
CA ILE A 9 4.11 0.82 -5.03
C ILE A 9 3.26 2.06 -4.74
N PRO A 10 3.88 3.23 -4.47
CA PRO A 10 3.13 4.45 -4.17
C PRO A 10 2.03 4.73 -5.20
N ARG A 11 0.85 5.15 -4.71
CA ARG A 11 -0.37 5.35 -5.53
C ARG A 11 -0.99 4.07 -6.10
N SER A 12 -0.74 2.90 -5.50
CA SER A 12 -1.38 1.62 -5.86
C SER A 12 -2.60 1.23 -5.01
N GLY A 13 -3.24 2.19 -4.34
CA GLY A 13 -4.44 1.94 -3.56
C GLY A 13 -4.21 1.36 -2.15
N THR A 14 -3.02 1.54 -1.57
CA THR A 14 -2.70 1.06 -0.20
C THR A 14 -3.62 1.67 0.85
N SER A 15 -3.93 2.97 0.77
CA SER A 15 -4.90 3.62 1.66
C SER A 15 -6.34 3.10 1.44
N LEU A 16 -6.70 2.73 0.21
CA LEU A 16 -8.00 2.12 -0.09
C LEU A 16 -8.09 0.73 0.54
N ALA A 17 -7.09 -0.12 0.37
CA ALA A 17 -7.05 -1.44 1.00
C ALA A 17 -7.06 -1.36 2.53
N SER A 18 -6.29 -0.44 3.11
CA SER A 18 -6.28 -0.14 4.55
C SER A 18 -7.70 0.15 5.08
N LYS A 19 -8.42 1.04 4.39
CA LYS A 19 -9.80 1.39 4.70
C LYS A 19 -10.74 0.19 4.56
N LEU A 20 -10.70 -0.51 3.42
CA LEU A 20 -11.59 -1.64 3.15
C LEU A 20 -11.41 -2.77 4.17
N VAL A 21 -10.16 -3.11 4.51
CA VAL A 21 -9.89 -4.14 5.53
C VAL A 21 -10.46 -3.71 6.88
N SER A 22 -10.14 -2.50 7.34
CA SER A 22 -10.56 -2.01 8.66
C SER A 22 -12.08 -1.84 8.80
N GLU A 23 -12.77 -1.51 7.71
CA GLU A 23 -14.21 -1.26 7.73
C GLU A 23 -15.05 -2.52 7.49
N ARG A 24 -14.49 -3.54 6.82
CA ARG A 24 -15.29 -4.63 6.26
C ARG A 24 -14.87 -6.02 6.71
N VAL A 25 -13.63 -6.20 7.18
CA VAL A 25 -13.17 -7.50 7.66
C VAL A 25 -13.37 -7.56 9.18
N PRO A 26 -14.13 -8.54 9.69
CA PRO A 26 -14.33 -8.67 11.13
C PRO A 26 -13.00 -8.97 11.82
N ASP A 27 -12.81 -8.38 13.00
CA ASP A 27 -11.63 -8.60 13.84
C ASP A 27 -10.29 -8.23 13.18
N ALA A 28 -10.32 -7.29 12.22
CA ALA A 28 -9.14 -6.73 11.57
C ALA A 28 -9.15 -5.20 11.58
N PHE A 29 -8.00 -4.59 11.82
CA PHE A 29 -7.84 -3.13 11.84
C PHE A 29 -6.47 -2.73 11.28
N VAL A 30 -6.41 -1.63 10.54
CA VAL A 30 -5.16 -1.09 9.99
C VAL A 30 -4.94 0.31 10.52
N VAL A 31 -3.81 0.52 11.20
CA VAL A 31 -3.33 1.86 11.55
C VAL A 31 -2.77 2.50 10.29
N ASN A 32 -3.48 3.50 9.78
CA ASN A 32 -3.12 4.14 8.52
C ASN A 32 -2.05 5.22 8.72
N GLU A 33 -1.14 5.34 7.76
CA GLU A 33 -0.21 6.46 7.62
C GLU A 33 0.62 6.73 8.87
N VAL A 34 1.28 5.67 9.33
CA VAL A 34 2.25 5.71 10.41
C VAL A 34 3.60 6.14 9.82
N ASP A 35 4.14 7.27 10.26
CA ASP A 35 5.55 7.58 10.03
C ASP A 35 6.40 6.51 10.73
N LEU A 36 7.47 6.02 10.12
CA LEU A 36 8.21 4.84 10.62
C LEU A 36 8.82 5.10 12.01
N LEU A 37 8.03 4.85 13.05
CA LEU A 37 8.45 4.94 14.44
C LEU A 37 9.44 3.82 14.77
N ARG A 38 10.33 4.05 15.73
CA ARG A 38 11.24 3.01 16.24
C ARG A 38 10.49 1.82 16.86
N ASP A 39 9.27 2.05 17.36
CA ASP A 39 8.54 1.11 18.22
C ASP A 39 7.24 0.57 17.59
N LEU A 40 7.25 0.28 16.29
CA LEU A 40 6.07 -0.27 15.57
C LEU A 40 5.45 -1.52 16.25
N PRO A 41 6.21 -2.49 16.78
CA PRO A 41 5.63 -3.62 17.50
C PRO A 41 4.82 -3.22 18.74
N GLU A 42 5.29 -2.21 19.47
CA GLU A 42 4.60 -1.69 20.66
C GLU A 42 3.32 -0.93 20.27
N LEU A 43 3.39 -0.11 19.22
CA LEU A 43 2.22 0.57 18.66
C LEU A 43 1.12 -0.43 18.29
N LEU A 44 1.48 -1.50 17.59
CA LEU A 44 0.54 -2.55 17.20
C LEU A 44 -0.03 -3.25 18.44
N GLY A 45 0.80 -3.59 19.43
CA GLY A 45 0.35 -4.22 20.69
C GLY A 45 -0.65 -3.36 21.46
N THR A 46 -0.34 -2.07 21.60
CA THR A 46 -1.23 -1.09 22.23
C THR A 46 -2.54 -0.96 21.46
N THR A 47 -2.47 -0.99 20.13
CA THR A 47 -3.66 -0.94 19.27
C THR A 47 -4.57 -2.14 19.50
N ALA A 48 -4.04 -3.37 19.51
CA ALA A 48 -4.83 -4.58 19.78
C ALA A 48 -5.52 -4.53 21.15
N CYS A 49 -4.80 -4.09 22.19
CA CYS A 49 -5.36 -3.94 23.54
C CYS A 49 -6.55 -2.95 23.54
N ARG A 50 -6.38 -1.79 22.89
CA ARG A 50 -7.44 -0.78 22.80
C ARG A 50 -8.65 -1.29 22.02
N LEU A 51 -8.44 -1.97 20.89
CA LEU A 51 -9.52 -2.58 20.10
C LEU A 51 -10.33 -3.58 20.94
N HIS A 52 -9.64 -4.49 21.64
CA HIS A 52 -10.29 -5.49 22.50
C HIS A 52 -11.11 -4.85 23.62
N MET A 53 -10.60 -3.76 24.23
CA MET A 53 -11.28 -3.03 25.29
C MET A 53 -12.38 -2.07 24.77
N GLY A 54 -12.63 -2.01 23.46
CA GLY A 54 -13.58 -1.06 22.86
C GLY A 54 -13.15 0.41 23.01
N LEU A 55 -11.85 0.66 23.22
CA LEU A 55 -11.27 1.99 23.33
C LEU A 55 -10.94 2.56 21.95
N GLU A 56 -10.96 3.88 21.87
CA GLU A 56 -10.67 4.62 20.65
C GLU A 56 -9.24 4.37 20.14
N VAL A 57 -9.04 4.17 18.84
CA VAL A 57 -7.70 3.98 18.26
C VAL A 57 -7.35 5.17 17.38
N LYS A 58 -6.13 5.68 17.54
CA LYS A 58 -5.57 6.74 16.69
C LYS A 58 -5.18 6.13 15.34
N ASN A 59 -5.83 6.59 14.27
CA ASN A 59 -5.65 6.03 12.93
C ASN A 59 -4.65 6.82 12.05
N ARG A 60 -3.91 7.78 12.64
CA ARG A 60 -2.84 8.51 11.96
C ARG A 60 -1.84 9.10 12.95
N TRP A 61 -0.56 9.06 12.60
CA TRP A 61 0.54 9.54 13.43
C TRP A 61 1.47 10.42 12.59
N ALA A 62 1.81 11.61 13.10
CA ALA A 62 2.85 12.48 12.53
C ALA A 62 4.24 11.99 12.97
N GLU A 63 5.30 12.55 12.36
CA GLU A 63 6.70 12.17 12.61
C GLU A 63 7.12 12.32 14.08
N ASP A 64 6.46 13.19 14.84
CA ASP A 64 6.69 13.44 16.27
C ASP A 64 5.83 12.55 17.19
N GLY A 65 5.06 11.60 16.63
CA GLY A 65 4.15 10.74 17.39
C GLY A 65 2.84 11.42 17.79
N THR A 66 2.52 12.60 17.25
CA THR A 66 1.23 13.27 17.47
C THR A 66 0.19 12.88 16.42
N LEU A 67 -1.05 13.30 16.64
CA LEU A 67 -2.18 12.99 15.76
C LEU A 67 -2.08 13.81 14.46
N ALA A 68 -1.89 13.14 13.32
CA ALA A 68 -1.79 13.82 12.01
C ALA A 68 -3.18 14.14 11.41
N SER A 69 -3.43 15.42 11.10
CA SER A 69 -4.60 15.91 10.35
C SER A 69 -4.37 15.74 8.84
N ASP A 70 -5.44 15.42 8.09
CA ASP A 70 -5.40 15.40 6.62
C ASP A 70 -5.19 16.82 6.07
N THR A 71 -4.21 16.97 5.19
CA THR A 71 -4.13 18.11 4.25
C THR A 71 -4.74 17.68 2.92
N VAL A 72 -6.05 17.81 2.80
CA VAL A 72 -6.69 18.01 1.49
C VAL A 72 -6.75 19.52 1.26
N ARG A 73 -6.56 19.97 0.00
CA ARG A 73 -6.74 21.36 -0.44
C ARG A 73 -7.87 22.05 0.35
N GLY A 74 -7.51 23.01 1.22
CA GLY A 74 -8.49 23.91 1.84
C GLY A 74 -8.65 23.86 3.36
N GLY A 75 -7.92 23.03 4.12
CA GLY A 75 -7.85 23.19 5.57
C GLY A 75 -7.50 21.92 6.35
N PRO A 76 -7.25 22.03 7.67
CA PRO A 76 -6.95 20.90 8.54
C PRO A 76 -8.20 20.05 8.77
N VAL A 77 -8.17 18.79 8.36
CA VAL A 77 -9.16 17.79 8.78
C VAL A 77 -8.84 17.39 10.23
N PRO A 78 -9.79 17.38 11.17
CA PRO A 78 -9.53 16.92 12.53
C PRO A 78 -8.96 15.49 12.51
N PRO A 79 -8.03 15.15 13.44
CA PRO A 79 -7.46 13.83 13.48
C PRO A 79 -8.55 12.77 13.47
N SER A 80 -8.48 11.85 12.50
CA SER A 80 -9.48 10.79 12.38
C SER A 80 -9.27 9.79 13.52
N MET A 81 -9.93 10.05 14.63
CA MET A 81 -10.12 9.04 15.65
C MET A 81 -11.17 8.08 15.11
N GLY A 82 -10.71 6.95 14.60
CA GLY A 82 -11.61 5.87 14.20
C GLY A 82 -12.13 5.23 15.47
N ARG A 83 -13.41 5.40 15.80
CA ARG A 83 -14.06 4.44 16.71
C ARG A 83 -14.10 3.10 15.97
N PRO A 84 -13.45 2.05 16.50
CA PRO A 84 -13.51 0.73 15.89
C PRO A 84 -14.98 0.32 15.78
N ARG A 85 -15.42 -0.08 14.58
CA ARG A 85 -16.76 -0.65 14.42
C ARG A 85 -16.74 -2.10 14.88
N GLY A 86 -17.71 -2.49 15.71
CA GLY A 86 -17.88 -3.86 16.16
C GLY A 86 -17.07 -4.22 17.41
N THR A 87 -17.10 -5.50 17.75
CA THR A 87 -16.36 -6.09 18.87
C THR A 87 -15.13 -6.82 18.31
N TYR A 88 -14.00 -6.68 19.00
CA TYR A 88 -12.74 -7.32 18.63
C TYR A 88 -12.42 -8.44 19.62
N SER A 89 -11.84 -9.51 19.11
CA SER A 89 -11.37 -10.64 19.92
C SER A 89 -10.19 -10.25 20.80
N VAL A 90 -9.70 -11.18 21.60
CA VAL A 90 -8.49 -10.99 22.43
C VAL A 90 -7.23 -10.92 21.55
N ASP A 91 -7.26 -11.49 20.34
CA ASP A 91 -6.13 -11.51 19.41
C ASP A 91 -6.54 -11.01 18.01
N PRO A 92 -6.93 -9.73 17.86
CA PRO A 92 -7.35 -9.19 16.57
C PRO A 92 -6.18 -9.14 15.58
N VAL A 93 -6.50 -9.11 14.28
CA VAL A 93 -5.49 -8.86 13.23
C VAL A 93 -5.23 -7.36 13.14
N VAL A 94 -4.01 -6.92 13.47
CA VAL A 94 -3.65 -5.50 13.39
C VAL A 94 -2.58 -5.26 12.36
N GLY A 95 -2.86 -4.35 11.43
CA GLY A 95 -1.97 -3.94 10.35
C GLY A 95 -1.45 -2.52 10.51
N ILE A 96 -0.40 -2.20 9.76
CA ILE A 96 -0.02 -0.80 9.49
C ILE A 96 0.01 -0.54 7.98
N LYS A 97 -0.29 0.70 7.59
CA LYS A 97 0.16 1.28 6.32
C LYS A 97 1.12 2.41 6.66
N ALA A 98 2.40 2.29 6.33
CA ALA A 98 3.36 3.34 6.62
C ALA A 98 3.32 4.46 5.56
N ASN A 99 3.74 5.68 5.94
CA ASN A 99 3.95 6.78 5.00
C ASN A 99 5.21 6.57 4.15
N ASN A 100 6.23 5.96 4.76
CA ASN A 100 7.45 5.53 4.11
C ASN A 100 7.39 4.03 3.79
N ILE A 101 8.18 3.60 2.80
CA ILE A 101 8.26 2.20 2.41
C ILE A 101 8.98 1.42 3.52
N LEU A 102 8.23 0.62 4.30
CA LEU A 102 8.82 -0.38 5.19
C LEU A 102 9.37 -1.52 4.32
N PRO A 103 10.68 -1.86 4.41
CA PRO A 103 11.24 -2.97 3.65
C PRO A 103 10.50 -4.28 3.95
N ILE A 104 10.12 -5.00 2.90
CA ILE A 104 9.30 -6.23 3.01
C ILE A 104 10.00 -7.27 3.90
N GLU A 105 11.28 -7.55 3.64
CA GLU A 105 12.09 -8.50 4.42
C GLU A 105 12.16 -8.14 5.90
N ARG A 106 12.17 -6.84 6.25
CA ARG A 106 12.17 -6.40 7.66
C ARG A 106 10.86 -6.80 8.35
N ALA A 107 9.72 -6.61 7.70
CA ALA A 107 8.43 -7.03 8.23
C ALA A 107 8.34 -8.56 8.37
N LEU A 108 8.81 -9.28 7.36
CA LEU A 108 8.85 -10.75 7.37
C LEU A 108 9.74 -11.30 8.49
N ASN A 109 10.90 -10.67 8.74
CA ASN A 109 11.81 -11.03 9.83
C ASN A 109 11.20 -10.79 11.23
N TRP A 110 10.23 -9.88 11.36
CA TRP A 110 9.43 -9.73 12.58
C TRP A 110 8.31 -10.77 12.71
N GLY A 111 8.21 -11.70 11.77
CA GLY A 111 7.14 -12.69 11.69
C GLY A 111 5.80 -12.09 11.25
N TRP A 112 5.79 -10.89 10.68
CA TRP A 112 4.57 -10.27 10.17
C TRP A 112 4.27 -10.79 8.78
N ARG A 113 3.01 -10.72 8.40
CA ARG A 113 2.62 -10.92 7.00
C ARG A 113 2.59 -9.60 6.25
N VAL A 114 2.66 -9.66 4.92
CA VAL A 114 2.75 -8.49 4.06
C VAL A 114 1.68 -8.55 2.98
N LEU A 115 0.79 -7.56 2.95
CA LEU A 115 -0.14 -7.34 1.84
C LEU A 115 0.54 -6.38 0.86
N CYS A 116 0.92 -6.86 -0.31
CA CYS A 116 1.56 -6.09 -1.36
C CYS A 116 0.52 -5.62 -2.39
N LEU A 117 0.50 -4.33 -2.68
CA LEU A 117 -0.28 -3.77 -3.78
C LEU A 117 0.60 -3.24 -4.91
N VAL A 118 0.25 -3.64 -6.12
CA VAL A 118 0.83 -3.11 -7.36
C VAL A 118 -0.27 -2.46 -8.19
N ARG A 119 0.09 -1.53 -9.05
CA ARG A 119 -0.80 -0.88 -10.01
C ARG A 119 -0.09 -0.82 -11.34
N ASP A 120 -0.85 -0.74 -12.42
CA ASP A 120 -0.29 -0.52 -13.75
C ASP A 120 0.74 0.63 -13.71
N PRO A 121 1.98 0.39 -14.17
CA PRO A 121 3.07 1.36 -14.09
C PRO A 121 2.76 2.68 -14.76
N VAL A 122 2.02 2.68 -15.87
CA VAL A 122 1.66 3.90 -16.59
C VAL A 122 0.80 4.80 -15.70
N PHE A 123 -0.23 4.22 -15.08
CA PHE A 123 -1.15 4.97 -14.22
C PHE A 123 -0.56 5.30 -12.84
N ALA A 124 0.37 4.49 -12.34
CA ALA A 124 1.11 4.79 -11.11
C ALA A 124 2.00 6.02 -11.32
N ILE A 125 2.85 6.02 -12.34
CA ILE A 125 3.76 7.13 -12.68
C ILE A 125 2.98 8.39 -13.04
N ALA A 126 1.91 8.27 -13.84
CA ALA A 126 1.05 9.41 -14.15
C ALA A 126 0.46 10.03 -12.88
N SER A 127 0.10 9.20 -11.88
CA SER A 127 -0.38 9.71 -10.59
C SER A 127 0.72 10.32 -9.73
N TRP A 128 2.00 9.96 -9.92
CA TRP A 128 3.13 10.66 -9.29
C TRP A 128 3.37 12.04 -9.89
N ASN A 129 2.91 12.31 -11.12
CA ASN A 129 3.09 13.60 -11.76
C ASN A 129 2.01 14.63 -11.38
N GLU A 130 0.93 14.21 -10.72
CA GLU A 130 -0.11 15.12 -10.22
C GLU A 130 0.42 16.11 -9.16
N ALA A 131 -0.22 17.28 -9.05
CA ALA A 131 0.14 18.28 -8.05
C ALA A 131 -0.05 17.73 -6.61
N GLY A 132 0.94 17.93 -5.75
CA GLY A 132 0.94 17.42 -4.37
C GLY A 132 1.46 15.97 -4.23
N ALA A 133 1.99 15.38 -5.29
CA ALA A 133 2.66 14.09 -5.20
C ALA A 133 4.01 14.19 -4.45
N THR A 134 4.10 13.33 -3.44
CA THR A 134 5.21 12.92 -2.56
C THR A 134 6.57 12.68 -3.28
N PRO A 135 7.69 12.38 -2.56
CA PRO A 135 9.05 12.12 -3.06
C PRO A 135 9.23 11.42 -4.43
N TRP A 136 8.28 10.57 -4.84
CA TRP A 136 8.26 9.80 -6.09
C TRP A 136 8.23 10.65 -7.37
N ARG A 137 7.87 11.94 -7.28
CA ARG A 137 7.99 12.88 -8.40
C ARG A 137 9.40 13.46 -8.54
N ARG A 138 10.09 13.60 -7.42
CA ARG A 138 11.31 14.39 -7.22
C ARG A 138 12.52 13.45 -7.19
N VAL A 139 12.86 12.94 -8.37
CA VAL A 139 13.89 11.87 -8.57
C VAL A 139 15.07 12.32 -9.43
N THR A 140 15.05 13.55 -9.95
CA THR A 140 16.15 14.14 -10.73
C THR A 140 17.17 14.80 -9.80
N ASP A 141 18.42 14.95 -10.23
CA ASP A 141 19.47 15.47 -9.33
C ASP A 141 19.20 16.93 -8.92
N ASP A 142 18.62 17.72 -9.84
CA ASP A 142 18.23 19.11 -9.57
C ASP A 142 16.94 19.26 -8.74
N ASP A 143 16.17 18.17 -8.58
CA ASP A 143 14.94 18.15 -7.79
C ASP A 143 14.78 16.76 -7.16
N LEU A 144 15.70 16.44 -6.24
CA LEU A 144 15.71 15.19 -5.49
C LEU A 144 15.11 15.42 -4.11
N ASP A 145 14.07 14.66 -3.76
CA ASP A 145 13.52 14.71 -2.41
C ASP A 145 14.55 14.25 -1.35
N PRO A 146 14.66 14.92 -0.19
CA PRO A 146 15.59 14.54 0.88
C PRO A 146 15.43 13.09 1.35
N TRP A 147 14.24 12.51 1.26
CA TRP A 147 14.00 11.11 1.60
C TRP A 147 14.93 10.15 0.85
N TRP A 148 15.29 10.50 -0.40
CA TRP A 148 16.22 9.73 -1.22
C TRP A 148 17.66 9.80 -0.74
N GLN A 149 18.08 10.75 0.10
CA GLN A 149 19.47 10.85 0.53
C GLN A 149 19.97 9.61 1.30
N GLY A 150 19.06 8.87 1.95
CA GLY A 150 19.35 7.58 2.60
C GLY A 150 18.94 6.34 1.79
N HIS A 151 18.21 6.52 0.70
CA HIS A 151 17.57 5.44 -0.06
C HIS A 151 17.79 5.56 -1.58
N ARG A 152 18.78 6.35 -2.01
CA ARG A 152 18.96 6.72 -3.42
C ARG A 152 19.22 5.45 -4.24
N PRO A 153 18.35 5.12 -5.18
CA PRO A 153 18.61 4.03 -6.12
C PRO A 153 19.84 4.37 -6.96
N ALA A 154 20.56 3.34 -7.38
CA ALA A 154 21.61 3.49 -8.38
C ALA A 154 20.97 3.73 -9.75
N TRP A 155 20.55 4.98 -10.00
CA TRP A 155 19.94 5.40 -11.25
C TRP A 155 20.88 5.09 -12.41
N LYS A 156 20.36 4.46 -13.46
CA LYS A 156 21.17 4.16 -14.67
C LYS A 156 20.98 5.23 -15.74
N THR A 157 20.06 6.18 -15.52
CA THR A 157 19.62 7.15 -16.51
C THR A 157 19.42 8.56 -15.93
N GLU A 158 19.39 9.57 -16.81
CA GLU A 158 19.32 10.99 -16.43
C GLU A 158 17.93 11.64 -16.59
N GLY A 159 16.89 10.90 -16.99
CA GLY A 159 15.53 11.43 -17.20
C GLY A 159 14.61 11.28 -15.99
N ARG A 160 13.71 12.26 -15.77
CA ARG A 160 12.68 12.17 -14.71
C ARG A 160 11.77 10.94 -14.90
N LEU A 161 11.16 10.79 -16.07
CA LEU A 161 10.26 9.67 -16.36
C LEU A 161 11.00 8.32 -16.33
N THR A 162 12.24 8.27 -16.83
CA THR A 162 13.04 7.04 -16.82
C THR A 162 13.38 6.63 -15.39
N ARG A 163 13.84 7.56 -14.54
CA ARG A 163 14.09 7.28 -13.11
C ARG A 163 12.82 6.88 -12.37
N GLN A 164 11.66 7.46 -12.70
CA GLN A 164 10.37 7.02 -12.15
C GLN A 164 10.04 5.58 -12.57
N ALA A 165 10.28 5.20 -13.83
CA ALA A 165 10.07 3.84 -14.29
C ALA A 165 11.05 2.84 -13.66
N GLU A 166 12.33 3.21 -13.52
CA GLU A 166 13.34 2.42 -12.80
C GLU A 166 12.95 2.21 -11.34
N LEU A 167 12.43 3.27 -10.69
CA LEU A 167 11.93 3.19 -9.33
C LEU A 167 10.72 2.25 -9.22
N TRP A 168 9.75 2.38 -10.13
CA TRP A 168 8.61 1.46 -10.16
C TRP A 168 9.09 0.01 -10.33
N GLU A 169 10.03 -0.24 -11.25
CA GLU A 169 10.58 -1.56 -11.51
C GLU A 169 11.31 -2.14 -10.30
N MET A 170 12.12 -1.34 -9.61
CA MET A 170 12.80 -1.76 -8.39
C MET A 170 11.79 -2.21 -7.33
N LEU A 171 10.76 -1.41 -7.05
CA LEU A 171 9.73 -1.75 -6.06
C LEU A 171 8.88 -2.97 -6.50
N ALA A 172 8.57 -3.07 -7.78
CA ALA A 172 7.89 -4.25 -8.33
C ALA A 172 8.74 -5.52 -8.20
N GLY A 173 10.05 -5.39 -8.42
CA GLY A 173 11.03 -6.46 -8.23
C GLY A 173 11.07 -6.97 -6.81
N GLU A 174 11.15 -6.07 -5.81
CA GLU A 174 11.10 -6.45 -4.38
C GLU A 174 9.81 -7.19 -4.03
N ILE A 175 8.67 -6.71 -4.52
CA ILE A 175 7.37 -7.36 -4.29
C ILE A 175 7.33 -8.75 -4.93
N LEU A 176 7.82 -8.89 -6.17
CA LEU A 176 7.85 -10.17 -6.88
C LEU A 176 8.81 -11.17 -6.22
N GLU A 177 10.00 -10.74 -5.80
CA GLU A 177 10.95 -11.58 -5.08
C GLU A 177 10.34 -12.10 -3.77
N ALA A 178 9.71 -11.22 -2.99
CA ALA A 178 9.03 -11.62 -1.76
C ALA A 178 7.84 -12.56 -2.04
N GLN A 179 7.09 -12.32 -3.11
CA GLN A 179 6.00 -13.19 -3.54
C GLN A 179 6.50 -14.57 -4.00
N ASP A 180 7.62 -14.64 -4.71
CA ASP A 180 8.21 -15.91 -5.17
C ASP A 180 8.72 -16.74 -3.97
N LYS A 181 9.30 -16.08 -2.96
CA LYS A 181 9.91 -16.73 -1.79
C LYS A 181 8.90 -17.08 -0.67
N HIS A 182 7.93 -16.20 -0.42
CA HIS A 182 7.04 -16.26 0.75
C HIS A 182 5.55 -16.23 0.40
N GLY A 183 5.22 -16.18 -0.88
CA GLY A 183 3.87 -16.06 -1.37
C GLY A 183 3.17 -17.38 -1.67
N GLY A 184 2.08 -17.24 -2.39
CA GLY A 184 1.15 -18.30 -2.78
C GLY A 184 0.04 -17.69 -3.64
N PRO A 185 -0.95 -18.50 -4.05
CA PRO A 185 -2.02 -18.01 -4.92
C PRO A 185 -2.84 -16.90 -4.23
N SER A 186 -2.93 -15.73 -4.85
CA SER A 186 -3.62 -14.58 -4.24
C SER A 186 -5.11 -14.80 -4.00
N ARG A 187 -5.81 -15.48 -4.92
CA ARG A 187 -7.27 -15.68 -4.84
C ARG A 187 -7.70 -16.81 -3.90
N ALA A 188 -6.76 -17.65 -3.46
CA ALA A 188 -7.01 -18.77 -2.56
C ALA A 188 -5.82 -18.92 -1.60
N PRO A 189 -5.54 -17.90 -0.77
CA PRO A 189 -4.31 -17.86 0.00
C PRO A 189 -4.26 -18.97 1.05
N ARG A 190 -3.06 -19.47 1.29
CA ARG A 190 -2.82 -20.51 2.30
C ARG A 190 -2.56 -19.90 3.68
N ALA A 191 -2.77 -20.68 4.73
CA ALA A 191 -2.54 -20.22 6.11
C ALA A 191 -1.05 -20.00 6.43
N ASP A 192 -0.12 -20.65 5.73
CA ASP A 192 1.33 -20.50 5.89
C ASP A 192 1.92 -19.38 5.01
N GLN A 193 1.16 -18.87 4.04
CA GLN A 193 1.57 -17.79 3.15
C GLN A 193 1.83 -16.51 3.94
N GLN A 194 3.00 -15.89 3.76
CA GLN A 194 3.36 -14.64 4.45
C GLN A 194 3.21 -13.40 3.57
N VAL A 195 3.18 -13.55 2.25
CA VAL A 195 2.99 -12.44 1.31
C VAL A 195 1.72 -12.65 0.49
N LEU A 196 0.84 -11.66 0.49
CA LEU A 196 -0.36 -11.61 -0.36
C LEU A 196 -0.22 -10.48 -1.36
N LEU A 197 -0.13 -10.79 -2.64
CA LEU A 197 -0.03 -9.80 -3.72
C LEU A 197 -1.40 -9.54 -4.36
N TRP A 198 -1.76 -8.26 -4.54
CA TRP A 198 -2.97 -7.87 -5.25
C TRP A 198 -2.71 -6.71 -6.21
N ARG A 199 -3.38 -6.72 -7.37
CA ARG A 199 -3.36 -5.61 -8.33
C ARG A 199 -4.45 -4.62 -8.00
N TYR A 200 -4.15 -3.33 -8.09
CA TYR A 200 -5.14 -2.27 -7.88
C TYR A 200 -6.36 -2.47 -8.79
N GLU A 201 -6.13 -2.85 -10.04
CA GLU A 201 -7.18 -3.10 -11.04
C GLU A 201 -8.08 -4.26 -10.63
N ASP A 202 -7.51 -5.34 -10.08
CA ASP A 202 -8.28 -6.47 -9.55
C ASP A 202 -9.04 -6.08 -8.28
N LEU A 203 -8.47 -5.24 -7.42
CA LEU A 203 -9.13 -4.72 -6.21
C LEU A 203 -10.36 -3.88 -6.58
N ILE A 204 -10.25 -3.04 -7.62
CA ILE A 204 -11.36 -2.23 -8.08
C ILE A 204 -12.43 -3.08 -8.77
N ALA A 205 -12.02 -4.06 -9.59
CA ALA A 205 -12.94 -4.92 -10.33
C ALA A 205 -13.70 -5.89 -9.41
N ASP A 206 -13.05 -6.44 -8.39
CA ASP A 206 -13.67 -7.37 -7.43
C ASP A 206 -13.20 -7.09 -5.98
N PRO A 207 -13.72 -6.00 -5.35
CA PRO A 207 -13.37 -5.66 -3.98
C PRO A 207 -13.82 -6.73 -2.98
N ASN A 208 -14.93 -7.42 -3.29
CA ASN A 208 -15.45 -8.48 -2.43
C ASN A 208 -14.56 -9.73 -2.48
N GLY A 209 -14.01 -10.08 -3.65
CA GLY A 209 -13.02 -11.14 -3.80
C GLY A 209 -11.73 -10.84 -3.05
N PHE A 210 -11.25 -9.60 -3.11
CA PHE A 210 -10.11 -9.15 -2.30
C PHE A 210 -10.36 -9.35 -0.80
N LEU A 211 -11.50 -8.88 -0.28
CA LEU A 211 -11.82 -8.98 1.14
C LEU A 211 -11.99 -10.44 1.59
N ARG A 212 -12.61 -11.29 0.77
CA ARG A 212 -12.71 -12.73 1.05
C ARG A 212 -11.33 -13.40 1.08
N ALA A 213 -10.45 -13.06 0.14
CA ALA A 213 -9.08 -13.59 0.12
C ALA A 213 -8.31 -13.14 1.37
N PHE A 214 -8.37 -11.86 1.74
CA PHE A 214 -7.73 -11.35 2.96
C PHE A 214 -8.28 -12.03 4.22
N SER A 215 -9.61 -12.19 4.33
CA SER A 215 -10.23 -12.87 5.47
C SER A 215 -9.78 -14.34 5.55
N ALA A 216 -9.82 -15.07 4.43
CA ALA A 216 -9.38 -16.46 4.36
C ALA A 216 -7.90 -16.62 4.73
N TRP A 217 -7.05 -15.69 4.28
CA TRP A 217 -5.63 -15.66 4.61
C TRP A 217 -5.40 -15.68 6.12
N TRP A 218 -6.22 -14.98 6.89
CA TRP A 218 -6.14 -14.88 8.35
C TRP A 218 -7.05 -15.84 9.12
N GLY A 219 -7.86 -16.65 8.43
CA GLY A 219 -8.88 -17.49 9.06
C GLY A 219 -9.95 -16.67 9.80
N LEU A 220 -10.34 -15.51 9.24
CA LEU A 220 -11.34 -14.62 9.81
C LEU A 220 -12.76 -14.93 9.30
N GLY A 221 -13.76 -14.26 9.89
CA GLY A 221 -15.15 -14.36 9.48
C GLY A 221 -15.44 -13.71 8.11
N GLN A 222 -16.63 -13.94 7.58
CA GLN A 222 -17.05 -13.36 6.30
C GLN A 222 -17.03 -11.82 6.37
N PRO A 223 -16.41 -11.14 5.39
CA PRO A 223 -16.40 -9.68 5.36
C PRO A 223 -17.77 -9.12 4.95
N GLU A 224 -18.06 -7.90 5.39
CA GLU A 224 -19.21 -7.14 4.88
C GLU A 224 -19.01 -6.81 3.39
N PRO A 225 -20.07 -6.95 2.56
CA PRO A 225 -19.96 -6.66 1.14
C PRO A 225 -19.78 -5.16 0.89
N VAL A 226 -19.05 -4.85 -0.18
CA VAL A 226 -18.79 -3.49 -0.65
C VAL A 226 -19.45 -3.32 -2.02
N ALA A 227 -20.09 -2.16 -2.20
CA ALA A 227 -20.58 -1.73 -3.50
C ALA A 227 -19.43 -1.52 -4.50
N GLY A 228 -19.76 -1.40 -5.79
CA GLY A 228 -18.74 -1.17 -6.82
C GLY A 228 -17.84 0.02 -6.51
N LEU A 229 -16.55 -0.12 -6.79
CA LEU A 229 -15.56 0.94 -6.61
C LEU A 229 -15.33 1.69 -7.91
N GLU A 230 -15.06 2.98 -7.81
CA GLU A 230 -14.73 3.80 -8.98
C GLU A 230 -13.30 3.53 -9.45
N ASN A 231 -13.14 3.16 -10.72
CA ASN A 231 -11.83 3.06 -11.34
C ASN A 231 -11.25 4.45 -11.61
N ARG A 232 -10.06 4.70 -11.02
CA ARG A 232 -9.32 5.96 -11.15
C ARG A 232 -8.21 5.92 -12.22
N ASN A 233 -8.02 4.79 -12.90
CA ASN A 233 -7.18 4.66 -14.11
C ASN A 233 -7.98 5.17 -15.33
N ARG A 234 -8.16 6.49 -15.41
CA ARG A 234 -8.87 7.14 -16.53
C ARG A 234 -7.87 7.89 -17.39
N VAL A 235 -7.90 7.66 -18.71
CA VAL A 235 -6.97 8.30 -19.65
C VAL A 235 -7.14 9.82 -19.61
N GLU A 236 -8.39 10.29 -19.54
CA GLU A 236 -8.78 11.70 -19.52
C GLU A 236 -8.22 12.44 -18.29
N ARG A 237 -7.93 11.70 -17.21
CA ARG A 237 -7.35 12.26 -15.99
C ARG A 237 -5.86 12.62 -16.15
N PHE A 238 -5.16 11.97 -17.08
CA PHE A 238 -3.69 12.06 -17.20
C PHE A 238 -3.20 12.43 -18.61
N ALA A 239 -4.12 12.90 -19.47
CA ALA A 239 -4.02 12.85 -20.93
C ALA A 239 -2.75 13.43 -21.58
N SER A 240 -1.98 14.30 -20.92
CA SER A 240 -0.77 14.90 -21.51
C SER A 240 0.48 14.03 -21.48
N ASP A 241 0.60 13.08 -20.53
CA ASP A 241 1.89 12.42 -20.24
C ASP A 241 1.86 10.90 -20.53
N LEU A 242 0.69 10.31 -20.79
CA LEU A 242 0.53 8.86 -20.81
C LEU A 242 1.30 8.16 -21.93
N GLU A 243 1.43 8.79 -23.10
CA GLU A 243 2.16 8.18 -24.23
C GLU A 243 3.66 8.08 -23.93
N ASP A 244 4.26 9.17 -23.44
CA ASP A 244 5.68 9.22 -23.08
C ASP A 244 5.98 8.31 -21.89
N ILE A 245 5.11 8.28 -20.87
CA ILE A 245 5.20 7.33 -19.77
C ILE A 245 5.13 5.90 -20.31
N GLY A 246 4.17 5.59 -21.18
CA GLY A 246 4.02 4.27 -21.80
C GLY A 246 5.28 3.82 -22.56
N ARG A 247 5.92 4.75 -23.30
CA ARG A 247 7.18 4.47 -24.00
C ARG A 247 8.30 4.08 -23.05
N VAL A 248 8.45 4.84 -21.96
CA VAL A 248 9.48 4.58 -20.94
C VAL A 248 9.19 3.29 -20.18
N VAL A 249 7.94 3.06 -19.76
CA VAL A 249 7.51 1.84 -19.05
C VAL A 249 7.84 0.58 -19.84
N ARG A 250 7.62 0.57 -21.17
CA ARG A 250 7.97 -0.58 -22.03
C ARG A 250 9.46 -0.91 -22.01
N LEU A 251 10.32 0.09 -21.83
CA LEU A 251 11.77 -0.08 -21.82
C LEU A 251 12.33 -0.43 -20.44
N PHE A 252 11.75 0.14 -19.39
CA PHE A 252 12.35 0.13 -18.05
C PHE A 252 11.57 -0.68 -17.00
N CYS A 253 10.36 -1.18 -17.31
CA CYS A 253 9.53 -1.93 -16.36
C CYS A 253 9.23 -3.38 -16.79
N PRO A 254 10.24 -4.26 -16.98
CA PRO A 254 10.00 -5.65 -17.38
C PRO A 254 9.13 -6.45 -16.39
N SER A 255 9.11 -6.10 -15.09
CA SER A 255 8.25 -6.73 -14.10
C SER A 255 6.75 -6.50 -14.34
N ALA A 256 6.39 -5.48 -15.13
CA ALA A 256 5.01 -5.20 -15.49
C ALA A 256 4.32 -6.41 -16.14
N ARG A 257 5.03 -7.11 -17.04
CA ARG A 257 4.50 -8.30 -17.72
C ARG A 257 4.23 -9.46 -16.77
N ARG A 258 5.11 -9.70 -15.80
CA ARG A 258 4.93 -10.73 -14.76
C ARG A 258 3.72 -10.43 -13.87
N LEU A 259 3.43 -9.15 -13.66
CA LEU A 259 2.26 -8.66 -12.93
C LEU A 259 1.00 -8.56 -13.82
N GLY A 260 1.04 -9.08 -15.04
CA GLY A 260 -0.11 -9.11 -15.96
C GLY A 260 -0.47 -7.76 -16.57
N TYR A 261 0.48 -6.82 -16.64
CA TYR A 261 0.38 -5.57 -17.39
C TYR A 261 1.09 -5.70 -18.73
N GLY A 262 0.61 -5.02 -19.78
CA GLY A 262 1.27 -5.01 -21.09
C GLY A 262 0.92 -6.17 -22.03
N GLY A 263 -0.33 -6.68 -21.98
CA GLY A 263 -0.89 -7.41 -23.13
C GLY A 263 -0.98 -6.50 -24.36
N GLU A 264 -0.92 -7.08 -25.56
CA GLU A 264 -1.12 -6.36 -26.82
C GLU A 264 -2.45 -5.58 -26.74
N GLN A 265 -2.36 -4.25 -26.72
CA GLN A 265 -3.47 -3.35 -27.03
C GLN A 265 -3.31 -2.89 -28.48
#